data_AF-A0AAW2IZ20-F1
#
_entry.id   AF-A0AAW2IZ20-F1
#
_cell.length_a   1.000
_cell.length_b   1.000
_cell.length_c   1.000
_cell.angle_alpha   90.00
_cell.angle_beta   90.00
_cell.angle_gamma   90.00
#
_symmetry.space_group_name_H-M   'P 1'
#
loop_
_entity.id
_entity.type
_entity.pdbx_description
1 polymer ?
#
loop_
_entity_poly.entity_id
_entity_poly.type
_entity_poly.pdbx_seq_one_letter_code
_entity_poly.pdbx_strand_id
1 'polypeptide(L)'
;MEWLMKKRKAFDQRGDMAIAAWAEQQQRELNLRARRLARSKIDPEEERKILVKEKKASIENFNNTLRRHTLVLRKRDLMRKKAEEDRKKIIGQLLAAEGLELEKDEEES
;
A
#
# COMPACT_ATOMS: atom_id res chain seq x y z
N MET A 1 33.77 23.71 24.62
CA MET A 1 33.53 22.40 25.28
C MET A 1 32.31 21.67 24.71
N GLU A 2 31.16 22.33 24.57
CA GLU A 2 29.89 21.69 24.19
C GLU A 2 29.88 21.00 22.80
N TRP A 3 30.57 21.57 21.82
CA TRP A 3 30.71 21.02 20.46
C TRP A 3 31.42 19.65 20.41
N LEU A 4 32.49 19.48 21.21
CA LEU A 4 33.25 18.22 21.25
C LEU A 4 32.43 17.10 21.89
N MET A 5 31.66 17.43 22.94
CA MET A 5 30.75 16.49 23.60
C MET A 5 29.63 16.03 22.66
N LYS A 6 29.07 16.94 21.85
CA LYS A 6 28.05 16.61 20.83
C LYS A 6 28.61 15.67 19.75
N LYS A 7 29.84 15.91 19.28
CA LYS A 7 30.50 15.03 18.30
C LYS A 7 30.77 13.63 18.85
N ARG A 8 31.27 13.52 20.07
CA ARG A 8 31.54 12.23 20.71
C ARG A 8 30.26 11.42 20.89
N LYS A 9 29.20 12.04 21.42
CA LYS A 9 27.89 11.40 21.57
C LYS A 9 27.30 10.91 20.25
N ALA A 10 27.45 11.69 19.17
CA ALA A 10 26.97 11.27 17.84
C ALA A 10 27.80 10.11 17.24
N PHE A 11 29.10 10.03 17.55
CA PHE A 11 29.94 8.91 17.17
C PHE A 11 29.56 7.64 17.92
N ASP A 12 29.40 7.74 19.25
CA ASP A 12 28.99 6.62 20.11
C ASP A 12 27.60 6.11 19.70
N GLN A 13 26.64 7.01 19.42
CA GLN A 13 25.31 6.64 18.93
C GLN A 13 25.34 5.92 17.58
N ARG A 14 26.26 6.30 16.67
CA ARG A 14 26.47 5.57 15.40
C ARG A 14 27.11 4.21 15.63
N GLY A 15 28.06 4.11 16.57
CA GLY A 15 28.66 2.86 17.02
C GLY A 15 27.63 1.91 17.61
N ASP A 16 26.79 2.40 18.52
CA ASP A 16 25.71 1.64 19.15
C ASP A 16 24.68 1.17 18.12
N MET A 17 24.32 2.02 17.15
CA MET A 17 23.46 1.63 16.02
C MET A 17 24.13 0.55 15.15
N ALA A 18 25.44 0.64 14.90
CA ALA A 18 26.16 -0.36 14.12
C ALA A 18 26.24 -1.72 14.85
N ILE A 19 26.45 -1.69 16.16
CA ILE A 19 26.45 -2.89 17.01
C ILE A 19 25.05 -3.51 17.06
N ALA A 20 24.00 -2.70 17.21
CA ALA A 20 22.62 -3.16 17.19
C ALA A 20 22.25 -3.79 15.84
N ALA A 21 22.59 -3.13 14.73
CA ALA A 21 22.35 -3.66 13.39
C ALA A 21 23.13 -4.96 13.13
N TRP A 22 24.35 -5.07 13.64
CA TRP A 22 25.14 -6.29 13.54
C TRP A 22 24.56 -7.43 14.38
N ALA A 23 24.14 -7.17 15.61
CA ALA A 23 23.47 -8.14 16.47
C ALA A 23 22.14 -8.61 15.85
N GLU A 24 21.36 -7.70 15.27
CA GLU A 24 20.13 -8.01 14.57
C GLU A 24 20.39 -8.88 13.33
N GLN A 25 21.46 -8.61 12.58
CA GLN A 25 21.87 -9.44 11.46
C GLN A 25 22.28 -10.85 11.90
N GLN A 26 23.05 -10.99 12.98
CA GLN A 26 23.42 -12.30 13.55
C GLN A 26 22.19 -13.08 14.02
N GLN A 27 21.25 -12.41 14.69
CA GLN A 27 19.99 -13.03 15.12
C GLN A 27 19.14 -13.49 13.93
N ARG A 28 19.12 -12.70 12.85
CA ARG A 28 18.43 -13.06 11.60
C ARG A 28 19.06 -14.28 10.95
N GLU A 29 20.38 -14.37 10.91
CA GLU A 29 21.08 -15.56 10.39
C GLU A 29 20.79 -16.81 11.22
N LEU A 30 20.83 -16.70 12.56
CA LEU A 30 20.45 -17.80 13.45
C LEU A 30 19.00 -18.26 13.20
N ASN A 31 18.07 -17.33 13.07
CA ASN A 31 16.67 -17.64 12.78
C ASN A 31 16.50 -18.31 11.41
N LEU A 32 17.25 -17.89 10.39
CA LEU A 32 17.23 -18.52 9.07
C LEU A 32 17.83 -19.93 9.11
N ARG A 33 18.93 -20.14 9.85
CA ARG A 33 19.53 -21.48 10.06
C ARG A 33 18.59 -22.39 10.83
N ALA A 34 17.97 -21.90 11.90
CA ALA A 34 16.97 -22.64 12.67
C ALA A 34 15.74 -23.00 11.82
N ARG A 35 15.26 -22.09 10.96
CA ARG A 35 14.19 -22.37 10.00
C ARG A 35 14.60 -23.42 8.97
N ARG A 36 15.81 -23.33 8.41
CA ARG A 36 16.35 -24.34 7.48
C ARG A 36 16.53 -25.70 8.15
N LEU A 37 16.96 -25.74 9.40
CA LEU A 37 17.17 -26.97 10.16
C LEU A 37 15.83 -27.59 10.65
N ALA A 38 14.83 -26.75 10.94
CA ALA A 38 13.46 -27.20 11.18
C ALA A 38 12.83 -27.77 9.90
N ARG A 39 13.12 -27.13 8.76
CA ARG A 39 12.76 -27.56 7.41
C ARG A 39 13.42 -28.89 7.01
N SER A 40 14.70 -29.09 7.31
CA SER A 40 15.38 -30.37 7.07
C SER A 40 14.87 -31.53 7.94
N LYS A 41 14.10 -31.24 8.99
CA LYS A 41 13.39 -32.28 9.78
C LYS A 41 12.01 -32.63 9.20
N ILE A 42 11.54 -31.84 8.24
CA ILE A 42 10.29 -32.05 7.52
C ILE A 42 10.64 -32.77 6.22
N ASP A 43 9.82 -33.74 5.83
CA ASP A 43 10.01 -34.50 4.60
C ASP A 43 9.99 -33.52 3.39
N PRO A 44 10.99 -33.55 2.48
CA PRO A 44 11.06 -32.66 1.32
C PRO A 44 9.78 -32.65 0.45
N GLU A 45 8.96 -33.70 0.48
CA GLU A 45 7.65 -33.68 -0.19
C GLU A 45 6.61 -32.78 0.51
N GLU A 46 6.58 -32.77 1.84
CA GLU A 46 5.69 -31.91 2.61
C GLU A 46 6.07 -30.44 2.45
N GLU A 47 7.37 -30.13 2.38
CA GLU A 47 7.84 -28.78 2.09
C GLU A 47 7.36 -28.29 0.73
N ARG A 48 7.45 -29.13 -0.30
CA ARG A 48 6.95 -28.79 -1.64
C ARG A 48 5.45 -28.56 -1.62
N LYS A 49 4.68 -29.40 -0.92
CA LYS A 49 3.22 -29.22 -0.76
C LYS A 49 2.89 -27.90 -0.06
N ILE A 50 3.60 -27.57 1.01
CA ILE A 50 3.42 -26.33 1.77
C ILE A 50 3.78 -25.12 0.89
N LEU A 51 4.92 -25.13 0.19
CA LEU A 51 5.34 -24.05 -0.69
C LEU A 51 4.36 -23.80 -1.84
N VAL A 52 3.80 -24.85 -2.45
CA VAL A 52 2.76 -24.71 -3.47
C VAL A 52 1.50 -24.07 -2.89
N LYS A 53 1.10 -24.49 -1.69
CA LYS A 53 -0.06 -23.93 -0.98
C LYS A 53 0.15 -22.46 -0.60
N GLU A 54 1.33 -22.10 -0.09
CA GLU A 54 1.72 -20.73 0.24
C GLU A 54 1.76 -19.84 -1.00
N LYS A 55 2.35 -20.33 -2.10
CA LYS A 55 2.41 -19.60 -3.37
C LYS A 55 1.01 -19.35 -3.94
N LYS A 56 0.13 -20.36 -3.88
CA LYS A 56 -1.27 -20.22 -4.30
C LYS A 56 -2.00 -19.19 -3.45
N ALA A 57 -1.89 -19.27 -2.12
CA ALA A 57 -2.50 -18.31 -1.21
C ALA A 57 -1.97 -16.88 -1.41
N SER A 58 -0.67 -16.72 -1.66
CA SER A 58 -0.06 -15.42 -1.96
C SER A 58 -0.63 -14.80 -3.23
N ILE A 59 -0.76 -15.58 -4.30
CA ILE A 59 -1.33 -15.10 -5.57
C ILE A 59 -2.81 -14.72 -5.39
N GLU A 60 -3.57 -15.54 -4.66
CA GLU A 60 -4.98 -15.27 -4.40
C GLU A 60 -5.18 -13.99 -3.56
N ASN A 61 -4.37 -13.80 -2.51
CA ASN A 61 -4.39 -12.58 -1.70
C ASN A 61 -4.02 -11.35 -2.50
N PHE A 62 -3.00 -11.45 -3.36
CA PHE A 62 -2.62 -10.35 -4.26
C PHE A 62 -3.77 -9.99 -5.21
N ASN A 63 -4.36 -10.98 -5.88
CA ASN A 63 -5.48 -10.78 -6.79
C ASN A 63 -6.72 -10.19 -6.09
N ASN A 64 -7.05 -10.69 -4.89
CA ASN A 64 -8.16 -10.14 -4.09
C ASN A 64 -7.90 -8.69 -3.68
N THR A 65 -6.68 -8.37 -3.28
CA THR A 65 -6.29 -7.00 -2.89
C THR A 65 -6.36 -6.06 -4.09
N LEU A 66 -5.85 -6.48 -5.25
CA LEU A 66 -5.96 -5.72 -6.49
C LEU A 66 -7.42 -5.48 -6.88
N ARG A 67 -8.26 -6.53 -6.90
CA ARG A 67 -9.69 -6.39 -7.23
C ARG A 67 -10.39 -5.41 -6.30
N ARG A 68 -10.15 -5.50 -4.98
CA ARG A 68 -10.70 -4.57 -3.99
C ARG A 68 -10.23 -3.14 -4.26
N HIS A 69 -8.95 -2.95 -4.54
CA HIS A 69 -8.39 -1.63 -4.83
C HIS A 69 -9.01 -1.01 -6.08
N THR A 70 -9.11 -1.79 -7.16
CA THR A 70 -9.77 -1.36 -8.42
C THR A 70 -11.22 -0.96 -8.18
N LEU A 71 -11.98 -1.71 -7.37
CA LEU A 71 -13.36 -1.36 -7.01
C LEU A 71 -13.44 -0.04 -6.23
N VAL A 72 -12.52 0.20 -5.30
CA VAL A 72 -12.47 1.46 -4.54
C VAL A 72 -12.21 2.64 -5.47
N LEU A 73 -11.28 2.51 -6.42
CA LEU A 73 -11.00 3.56 -7.41
C LEU A 73 -12.24 3.82 -8.29
N ARG A 74 -12.85 2.75 -8.84
CA ARG A 74 -14.07 2.88 -9.65
C ARG A 74 -15.23 3.52 -8.89
N LYS A 75 -15.40 3.19 -7.60
CA LYS A 75 -16.39 3.83 -6.72
C LYS A 75 -16.10 5.33 -6.57
N ARG A 76 -14.84 5.73 -6.38
CA ARG A 76 -14.46 7.14 -6.28
C ARG A 76 -14.75 7.89 -7.58
N ASP A 77 -14.51 7.28 -8.73
CA ASP A 77 -14.76 7.91 -10.03
C ASP A 77 -16.26 8.11 -10.28
N LEU A 78 -17.08 7.11 -9.95
CA LEU A 78 -18.53 7.24 -10.00
C LEU A 78 -19.04 8.38 -9.10
N MET A 79 -18.52 8.47 -7.87
CA MET A 79 -18.91 9.55 -6.95
C MET A 79 -18.47 10.93 -7.43
N ARG A 80 -17.31 11.04 -8.10
CA ARG A 80 -16.86 12.29 -8.73
C ARG A 80 -17.79 12.73 -9.86
N LYS A 81 -18.10 11.82 -10.79
CA LYS A 81 -19.04 12.10 -11.88
C LYS A 81 -20.42 12.52 -11.37
N LYS A 82 -20.95 11.79 -10.38
CA LYS A 82 -22.22 12.13 -9.76
C LYS A 82 -22.20 13.53 -9.13
N ALA A 83 -21.13 13.88 -8.42
CA ALA A 83 -21.00 15.20 -7.83
C ALA A 83 -20.91 16.33 -8.89
N GLU A 84 -20.27 16.08 -10.03
CA GLU A 84 -20.24 17.01 -11.16
C GLU A 84 -21.61 17.18 -11.81
N GLU A 85 -22.35 16.08 -12.01
CA GLU A 85 -23.73 16.11 -12.52
C GLU A 85 -24.67 16.87 -11.57
N ASP A 86 -24.58 16.63 -10.27
CA ASP A 86 -25.39 17.32 -9.27
C ASP A 86 -25.06 18.82 -9.25
N ARG A 87 -23.77 19.21 -9.39
CA ARG A 87 -23.37 20.61 -9.56
C ARG A 87 -23.94 21.24 -10.82
N LYS A 88 -23.85 20.55 -11.97
CA LYS A 88 -24.42 21.02 -13.23
C LYS A 88 -25.93 21.24 -13.12
N LYS A 89 -26.66 20.33 -12.46
CA LYS A 89 -28.10 20.46 -12.20
C LYS A 89 -28.41 21.67 -11.33
N ILE A 90 -27.65 21.89 -10.25
CA ILE A 90 -27.83 23.05 -9.37
C ILE A 90 -27.56 24.35 -10.15
N ILE A 91 -26.48 24.40 -10.92
CA ILE A 91 -26.16 25.56 -11.77
C ILE A 91 -27.31 25.84 -12.76
N GLY A 92 -27.84 24.81 -13.42
CA GLY A 92 -28.98 24.96 -14.33
C GLY A 92 -30.24 25.47 -13.64
N GLN A 93 -30.55 25.01 -12.42
CA GLN A 93 -31.68 25.51 -11.63
C GLN A 93 -31.51 26.99 -11.24
N LEU A 94 -30.30 27.39 -10.83
CA LEU A 94 -29.99 28.78 -10.47
C LEU A 94 -30.06 29.71 -11.68
N LEU A 95 -29.49 29.29 -12.81
CA LEU A 95 -29.53 30.03 -14.08
C LEU A 95 -30.96 30.24 -14.58
N ALA A 96 -31.81 29.20 -14.53
CA ALA A 96 -33.22 29.30 -14.87
C ALA A 96 -33.98 30.25 -13.92
N ALA A 97 -33.66 30.25 -12.63
CA ALA A 97 -34.25 31.18 -11.66
C ALA A 97 -33.82 32.64 -11.90
N GLU A 98 -32.63 32.87 -12.46
CA GLU A 98 -32.14 34.19 -12.88
C GLU A 98 -32.61 34.61 -14.30
N GLY A 99 -33.37 33.77 -15.00
CA GLY A 99 -33.87 34.04 -16.35
C GLY A 99 -32.82 33.96 -17.46
N LEU A 100 -31.63 33.43 -17.15
CA LEU A 100 -30.55 33.14 -18.08
C LEU A 100 -30.60 31.64 -18.41
N GLU A 101 -31.58 31.22 -19.21
CA GLU A 101 -31.52 29.87 -19.77
C GLU A 101 -30.35 29.79 -20.75
N LEU A 102 -29.37 28.93 -20.45
CA LEU A 102 -28.39 28.50 -21.46
C LEU A 102 -29.20 27.86 -22.60
N GLU A 103 -29.03 28.38 -23.82
CA GLU A 103 -29.48 27.72 -25.03
C GLU A 103 -29.00 26.26 -24.92
N LYS A 104 -29.94 25.33 -24.79
CA LYS A 104 -29.57 23.90 -24.78
C LYS A 104 -28.98 23.68 -26.15
N ASP A 105 -27.68 23.46 -26.23
CA ASP A 105 -27.04 22.95 -27.44
C ASP A 105 -27.88 21.74 -27.88
N GLU A 106 -28.71 21.94 -28.90
CA GLU A 106 -29.32 20.87 -29.65
C GLU A 106 -28.14 20.06 -30.17
N GLU A 107 -27.92 18.87 -29.62
CA GLU A 107 -26.97 17.92 -30.18
C GLU A 107 -27.43 17.63 -31.62
N GLU A 108 -26.81 18.31 -32.58
CA GLU A 108 -26.86 18.03 -34.01
C GLU A 108 -26.46 16.57 -34.26
N SER A 109 -27.43 15.80 -34.80
CA SER A 109 -27.32 14.67 -35.74
C SER A 109 -26.50 13.42 -35.38
#